data_AF-A0AAV8W7Z8-F1
#
_entry.id   AF-A0AAV8W7Z8-F1
#
_cell.length_a   1.000
_cell.length_b   1.000
_cell.length_c   1.000
_cell.angle_alpha   90.00
_cell.angle_beta   90.00
_cell.angle_gamma   90.00
#
_symmetry.space_group_name_H-M   'P 1'
#
loop_
_entity.id
_entity.type
_entity.pdbx_description
1 polymer ?
#
loop_
_entity_poly.entity_id
_entity_poly.type
_entity_poly.pdbx_seq_one_letter_code
_entity_poly.pdbx_strand_id
1 'polypeptide(L)' 'MTQKIDEVKATIKFQMKKVLCLSVAVGHVDMTSDELVQNVHLAVNFLVSLLKKHWQNVRSLHVKSSMGPPQRLY' A
#
# COMPACT_ATOMS: atom_id res chain seq x y z
N MET A 1 6.61 23.96 11.18
CA MET A 1 7.54 22.87 10.78
C MET A 1 6.98 21.48 11.10
N THR A 2 6.13 21.33 12.11
CA THR A 2 5.46 20.07 12.49
C THR A 2 4.56 19.48 11.38
N GLN A 3 3.70 20.28 10.75
CA GLN A 3 2.81 19.79 9.66
C GLN A 3 3.55 19.09 8.51
N LYS A 4 4.68 19.64 8.08
CA LYS A 4 5.48 19.09 6.98
C LYS A 4 6.14 17.74 7.36
N ILE A 5 6.42 17.55 8.65
CA ILE A 5 6.95 16.29 9.18
C ILE A 5 5.85 15.23 9.19
N ASP A 6 4.62 15.60 9.57
CA ASP A 6 3.49 14.69 9.58
C ASP A 6 3.07 14.26 8.16
N GLU A 7 3.11 15.17 7.18
CA GLU A 7 2.92 14.82 5.76
C GLU A 7 3.96 13.80 5.26
N VAL A 8 5.24 14.00 5.60
CA VAL A 8 6.30 13.08 5.18
C VAL A 8 6.15 11.72 5.86
N LYS A 9 5.70 11.67 7.13
CA LYS A 9 5.41 10.41 7.84
C LYS A 9 4.22 9.66 7.23
N ALA A 10 3.22 10.37 6.72
CA ALA A 10 2.06 9.78 6.05
C ALA A 10 2.33 9.41 4.58
N THR A 11 3.45 9.86 4.01
CA THR A 11 3.76 9.63 2.60
C THR A 11 4.33 8.24 2.38
N ILE A 12 3.65 7.45 1.54
CA ILE A 12 4.07 6.11 1.16
C ILE A 12 4.89 6.17 -0.14
N LYS A 13 6.12 5.65 -0.12
CA LYS A 13 7.03 5.68 -1.28
C LYS A 13 6.97 4.39 -2.10
N PHE A 14 6.33 4.44 -3.26
CA PHE A 14 6.42 3.37 -4.27
C PHE A 14 7.67 3.56 -5.13
N GLN A 15 8.71 2.75 -4.89
CA GLN A 15 9.87 2.70 -5.78
C GLN A 15 9.75 1.50 -6.73
N MET A 16 9.50 1.79 -8.00
CA MET A 16 9.58 0.75 -9.03
C MET A 16 11.03 0.32 -9.22
N LYS A 17 11.28 -0.97 -9.02
CA LYS A 17 12.55 -1.63 -9.35
C LYS A 17 12.31 -2.60 -10.51
N LYS A 18 13.38 -3.24 -11.01
CA LYS A 18 13.28 -4.32 -12.01
C LYS A 18 12.54 -5.57 -11.49
N VAL A 19 12.19 -5.61 -10.20
CA VAL A 19 11.42 -6.67 -9.54
C VAL A 19 9.94 -6.28 -9.48
N LEU A 20 9.07 -7.22 -9.81
CA LEU A 20 7.61 -7.02 -9.90
C LEU A 20 6.90 -7.03 -8.54
N CYS A 21 7.58 -7.53 -7.49
CA CYS A 21 7.04 -7.60 -6.13
C CYS A 21 7.45 -6.35 -5.33
N LEU A 22 6.46 -5.55 -4.94
CA LEU A 22 6.64 -4.40 -4.05
C LEU A 22 5.93 -4.68 -2.73
N SER A 23 6.61 -4.39 -1.62
CA SER A 23 6.05 -4.51 -0.28
C SER A 23 6.05 -3.13 0.36
N VAL A 24 4.90 -2.74 0.89
CA VAL A 24 4.65 -1.38 1.37
C VAL A 24 3.87 -1.46 2.67
N ALA A 25 4.25 -0.62 3.64
CA ALA A 25 3.54 -0.50 4.91
C ALA A 25 2.34 0.42 4.74
N VAL A 26 1.15 -0.09 5.04
CA VAL A 26 -0.14 0.59 4.84
C VAL A 26 -0.78 1.03 6.17
N GLY A 27 -0.28 0.54 7.30
CA GLY A 27 -0.75 0.94 8.64
C GLY A 27 -0.10 0.14 9.77
N HIS A 28 -0.54 0.41 10.99
CA HIS A 28 -0.09 -0.22 12.24
C HIS A 28 -1.28 -0.72 13.07
N VAL A 29 -1.01 -1.48 14.14
CA VAL A 29 -2.04 -2.18 14.93
C VAL A 29 -2.93 -1.22 15.73
N ASP A 30 -2.44 -0.02 16.07
CA ASP A 30 -3.20 0.99 16.83
C ASP A 30 -4.15 1.81 15.93
N MET A 31 -4.15 1.62 14.61
CA MET A 31 -5.12 2.22 13.69
C MET A 31 -6.45 1.47 13.71
N THR A 32 -7.53 2.19 13.46
CA THR A 32 -8.85 1.56 13.31
C THR A 32 -8.93 0.73 12.03
N SER A 33 -9.82 -0.28 12.02
CA SER A 33 -10.03 -1.14 10.85
C SER A 33 -10.49 -0.36 9.62
N ASP A 34 -11.31 0.68 9.80
CA ASP A 34 -11.80 1.50 8.70
C ASP A 34 -10.69 2.34 8.06
N GLU A 35 -9.83 2.95 8.87
CA GLU A 35 -8.65 3.69 8.38
C GLU A 35 -7.68 2.76 7.63
N LEU A 36 -7.46 1.54 8.14
CA LEU A 36 -6.65 0.53 7.46
C LEU A 36 -7.22 0.17 6.08
N VAL A 37 -8.53 -0.06 5.99
CA VAL A 37 -9.20 -0.37 4.72
C VAL A 37 -9.08 0.80 3.74
N GLN A 38 -9.31 2.03 4.20
CA GLN A 38 -9.13 3.23 3.36
C GLN A 38 -7.69 3.39 2.85
N ASN A 39 -6.70 3.19 3.73
CA ASN A 39 -5.30 3.25 3.34
C ASN A 39 -4.93 2.17 2.32
N VAL A 40 -5.46 0.95 2.47
CA VAL A 40 -5.28 -0.14 1.49
C VAL A 40 -5.87 0.23 0.14
N HIS A 41 -7.10 0.74 0.09
CA HIS A 41 -7.71 1.17 -1.16
C HIS A 41 -6.93 2.31 -1.83
N LEU A 42 -6.50 3.30 -1.06
CA LEU A 42 -5.72 4.43 -1.58
C LEU A 42 -4.37 3.98 -2.13
N ALA A 43 -3.65 3.10 -1.41
CA ALA A 43 -2.38 2.54 -1.84
C ALA A 43 -2.51 1.71 -3.14
N VAL A 44 -3.56 0.88 -3.25
CA VAL A 44 -3.83 0.08 -4.45
C VAL A 44 -4.18 0.98 -5.64
N ASN A 45 -5.06 1.96 -5.44
CA ASN A 45 -5.47 2.88 -6.50
C ASN A 45 -4.31 3.72 -7.02
N PHE A 46 -3.44 4.20 -6.12
CA PHE A 46 -2.23 4.92 -6.51
C PHE A 46 -1.24 4.02 -7.27
N LEU A 47 -1.08 2.76 -6.86
CA LEU A 47 -0.23 1.82 -7.61
C LEU A 47 -0.77 1.55 -9.02
N VAL A 48 -2.09 1.36 -9.15
CA VAL A 48 -2.74 1.10 -10.44
C VAL A 48 -2.66 2.30 -11.38
N SER A 49 -2.71 3.54 -10.86
CA SER A 49 -2.61 4.75 -11.69
C SER A 49 -1.20 4.96 -12.25
N LEU A 50 -0.15 4.45 -11.59
CA LEU A 50 1.23 4.52 -12.08
C LEU A 50 1.51 3.51 -13.21
N LEU A 51 0.66 2.49 -13.39
CA LEU A 51 0.85 1.43 -14.40
C LEU A 51 0.18 1.81 -15.72
N LYS A 52 0.92 1.77 -16.84
CA LYS A 52 0.41 2.08 -18.19
C LYS A 52 -0.84 1.29 -18.62
N LYS A 53 -1.06 0.08 -18.08
CA LYS A 53 -2.23 -0.78 -18.37
C LYS A 53 -3.10 -1.05 -17.14
N HIS A 54 -2.93 -0.26 -16.07
CA HIS A 54 -3.72 -0.40 -14.84
C HIS A 54 -3.74 -1.84 -14.30
N TRP A 55 -4.95 -2.38 -14.06
CA TRP A 55 -5.19 -3.70 -13.48
C TRP A 55 -4.67 -4.87 -14.31
N GLN A 56 -4.45 -4.73 -15.63
CA GLN A 56 -3.89 -5.82 -16.44
C GLN A 56 -2.44 -6.15 -16.06
N ASN A 57 -1.72 -5.19 -15.48
CA ASN A 57 -0.35 -5.41 -15.02
C ASN A 57 -0.28 -5.91 -13.57
N VAL A 58 -1.43 -6.07 -12.89
CA VAL A 58 -1.50 -6.55 -11.51
C VAL A 58 -1.90 -8.03 -11.52
N ARG A 59 -0.95 -8.91 -11.21
CA ARG A 59 -1.19 -10.37 -11.20
C ARG A 59 -1.87 -10.87 -9.93
N SER A 60 -1.46 -10.36 -8.77
CA SER A 60 -1.97 -10.79 -7.46
C SER A 60 -1.70 -9.72 -6.40
N LEU A 61 -2.66 -9.50 -5.50
CA LEU A 61 -2.52 -8.59 -4.36
C LEU A 61 -2.70 -9.36 -3.06
N HIS A 62 -1.75 -9.18 -2.14
CA HIS A 62 -1.74 -9.84 -0.85
C HIS A 62 -1.61 -8.81 0.26
N VAL A 63 -2.42 -8.94 1.31
CA VAL A 63 -2.30 -8.18 2.55
C VAL A 63 -1.82 -9.14 3.63
N LYS A 64 -0.79 -8.75 4.37
CA LYS A 64 -0.32 -9.49 5.53
C LYS A 64 -0.12 -8.56 6.71
N SER A 65 -0.30 -9.08 7.92
CA SER A 65 0.23 -8.46 9.13
C SER A 65 1.70 -8.87 9.33
N SER A 66 2.41 -8.22 10.25
CA SER A 66 3.83 -8.54 10.51
C SER A 66 4.06 -10.00 10.93
N MET A 67 3.08 -10.61 11.61
CA MET A 67 3.19 -11.93 12.21
C MET A 67 2.13 -12.93 11.68
N GLY A 68 1.18 -12.48 10.87
CA GLY A 68 0.07 -13.30 10.40
C GLY A 68 0.25 -13.83 8.98
N PRO A 69 -0.54 -14.85 8.60
CA PRO A 69 -0.52 -15.38 7.24
C PRO A 69 -1.04 -14.34 6.24
N PRO A 70 -0.48 -14.28 5.02
CA PRO A 70 -0.95 -13.40 3.96
C PRO A 70 -2.35 -13.81 3.48
N GLN A 71 -3.24 -12.82 3.39
CA GLN A 71 -4.56 -12.96 2.80
C GLN A 71 -4.54 -12.38 1.38
N ARG A 72 -5.06 -13.14 0.41
CA ARG A 72 -5.12 -12.72 -0.98
C ARG A 72 -6.41 -11.94 -1.23
N LEU A 73 -6.28 -10.73 -1.74
CA LEU A 73 -7.42 -9.89 -2.15
C LEU A 73 -7.83 -10.18 -3.60
N TYR A 74 -6.85 -10.47 -4.47
CA TYR A 74 -7.04 -10.78 -5.90
C TYR A 74 -5.90 -11.64 -6.43
#